data_AF-A0A9D8GSU5-F1
#
_entry.id   AF-A0A9D8GSU5-F1
#
_cell.length_a   1.000
_cell.length_b   1.000
_cell.length_c   1.000
_cell.angle_alpha   90.00
_cell.angle_beta   90.00
_cell.angle_gamma   90.00
#
_symmetry.space_group_name_H-M   'P 1'
#
loop_
_entity.id
_entity.type
_entity.pdbx_description
1 polymer ?
#
loop_
_entity_poly.entity_id
_entity_poly.type
_entity_poly.pdbx_seq_one_letter_code
_entity_poly.pdbx_strand_id
1 'polypeptide(L)'
;MMRRLRTSAGALVQLGECIASSGEGEVYRTDRNDRVAKIYHAIDEARVRKLRAMVANPPSDPTLAQGHPSIAWPIDLIAENGKAVGFVMPRIDRAVSMNAIYNPRLRQRHAPGFNWYYLHVAALNVSWIVQA
;
A
#
# COMPACT_ATOMS: atom_id res chain seq x y z
N MET A 1 -1.55 18.80 16.11
CA MET A 1 -1.57 17.74 17.14
C MET A 1 -1.48 16.39 16.41
N MET A 2 -0.60 15.47 16.81
CA MET A 2 -0.44 14.19 16.10
C MET A 2 -1.59 13.24 16.46
N ARG A 3 -2.34 12.77 15.45
CA ARG A 3 -3.52 11.92 15.62
C ARG A 3 -3.07 10.50 15.96
N ARG A 4 -3.54 9.94 17.07
CA ARG A 4 -3.25 8.57 17.52
C ARG A 4 -4.47 7.68 17.31
N LEU A 5 -4.26 6.57 16.63
CA LEU A 5 -5.29 5.59 16.31
C LEU A 5 -4.86 4.22 16.84
N ARG A 6 -5.78 3.25 16.84
CA ARG A 6 -5.50 1.87 17.26
C ARG A 6 -5.69 0.90 16.11
N THR A 7 -4.80 -0.07 15.99
CA THR A 7 -5.04 -1.20 15.10
C THR A 7 -6.05 -2.17 15.72
N SER A 8 -6.58 -3.13 14.95
CA SER A 8 -7.50 -4.13 15.51
C SER A 8 -6.82 -5.04 16.54
N ALA A 9 -5.51 -5.26 16.41
CA ALA A 9 -4.68 -5.94 17.42
C ALA A 9 -4.38 -5.08 18.67
N GLY A 10 -4.89 -3.85 18.75
CA GLY A 10 -4.73 -2.95 19.90
C GLY A 10 -3.44 -2.13 19.91
N ALA A 11 -2.58 -2.27 18.90
CA ALA A 11 -1.37 -1.46 18.79
C ALA A 11 -1.71 0.01 18.50
N LEU A 12 -0.99 0.93 19.13
CA LEU A 12 -1.12 2.36 18.81
C LEU A 12 -0.38 2.66 17.51
N VAL A 13 -1.00 3.48 16.66
CA VAL A 13 -0.40 4.03 15.44
C VAL A 13 -0.52 5.54 15.51
N GLN A 14 0.62 6.23 15.41
CA GLN A 14 0.66 7.68 15.40
C GLN A 14 0.79 8.18 13.96
N LEU A 15 -0.20 8.93 13.49
CA LEU A 15 -0.17 9.53 12.16
C LEU A 15 0.77 10.72 12.13
N GLY A 16 1.66 10.72 11.15
CA GLY A 16 2.56 11.81 10.81
C GLY A 16 2.04 12.62 9.63
N GLU A 17 2.95 12.98 8.72
CA GLU A 17 2.65 13.75 7.52
C GLU A 17 1.77 12.98 6.52
N CYS A 18 0.82 13.68 5.88
CA CYS A 18 0.08 13.17 4.74
C CYS A 18 1.00 13.15 3.50
N ILE A 19 1.20 11.97 2.91
CA ILE A 19 2.10 11.78 1.75
C ILE A 19 1.36 11.62 0.43
N ALA A 20 0.06 11.32 0.47
CA ALA A 20 -0.78 11.25 -0.71
C ALA A 20 -2.24 11.49 -0.35
N SER A 21 -2.97 12.14 -1.25
CA SER A 21 -4.42 12.32 -1.16
C SER A 21 -5.06 11.88 -2.48
N SER A 22 -6.17 11.19 -2.38
CA SER A 22 -6.97 10.69 -3.50
C SER A 22 -8.45 10.80 -3.18
N GLY A 23 -9.32 10.54 -4.17
CA GLY A 23 -10.77 10.65 -3.99
C GLY A 23 -11.35 9.72 -2.91
N GLU A 24 -10.67 8.63 -2.57
CA GLU A 24 -11.15 7.69 -1.54
C GLU A 24 -10.66 8.03 -0.13
N GLY A 25 -9.56 8.77 -0.01
CA GLY A 25 -8.87 8.96 1.25
C GLY A 25 -7.41 9.35 1.08
N GLU A 26 -6.73 9.38 2.21
CA GLU A 26 -5.40 9.93 2.39
C GLU A 26 -4.45 8.89 2.95
N VAL A 27 -3.18 8.98 2.58
CA VAL A 27 -2.11 8.11 3.07
C VAL A 27 -1.18 8.94 3.94
N TYR A 28 -0.94 8.46 5.16
CA TYR A 28 -0.13 9.12 6.17
C TYR A 28 1.10 8.28 6.51
N ARG A 29 2.21 8.95 6.83
CA ARG A 29 3.32 8.32 7.56
C ARG A 29 2.84 7.85 8.92
N THR A 30 3.45 6.77 9.42
CA THR A 30 3.26 6.30 10.79
C THR A 30 4.51 6.53 11.62
N ASP A 31 4.44 6.24 12.93
CA ASP A 31 5.59 6.13 13.82
C ASP A 31 6.55 4.98 13.46
N ARG A 32 6.15 4.09 12.54
CA ARG A 32 7.00 3.05 11.98
C ARG A 32 7.40 3.37 10.54
N ASN A 33 8.71 3.31 10.28
CA ASN A 33 9.27 3.67 8.97
C ASN A 33 8.89 2.70 7.84
N ASP A 34 8.58 1.44 8.16
CA ASP A 34 8.20 0.37 7.24
C ASP A 34 6.71 0.40 6.86
N ARG A 35 5.92 1.33 7.42
CA ARG A 35 4.47 1.33 7.29
C ARG A 35 3.88 2.72 7.05
N VAL A 36 2.80 2.72 6.29
CA VAL A 36 1.92 3.88 6.07
C VAL A 36 0.49 3.50 6.44
N ALA A 37 -0.31 4.50 6.75
CA ALA A 37 -1.73 4.34 7.07
C ALA A 37 -2.59 4.97 5.98
N LYS A 38 -3.49 4.21 5.36
CA LYS A 38 -4.54 4.77 4.51
C LYS A 38 -5.79 5.01 5.35
N ILE A 39 -6.25 6.26 5.39
CA ILE A 39 -7.45 6.70 6.09
C ILE A 39 -8.49 7.11 5.05
N TYR A 40 -9.68 6.54 5.11
CA TYR A 40 -10.76 6.86 4.18
C TYR A 40 -11.49 8.14 4.58
N HIS A 41 -11.93 8.92 3.59
CA HIS A 41 -12.85 10.04 3.82
C HIS A 41 -14.21 9.55 4.32
N ALA A 42 -14.69 8.46 3.74
CA ALA A 42 -15.87 7.73 4.16
C ALA A 42 -15.66 6.22 3.93
N ILE A 43 -16.09 5.41 4.90
CA ILE A 43 -15.99 3.96 4.85
C ILE A 43 -17.31 3.34 5.28
N ASP A 44 -17.81 2.40 4.49
CA ASP A 44 -19.02 1.64 4.77
C ASP A 44 -18.70 0.23 5.29
N GLU A 45 -19.72 -0.46 5.80
CA GLU A 45 -19.53 -1.81 6.34
C GLU A 45 -19.06 -2.82 5.28
N ALA A 46 -19.49 -2.65 4.02
CA ALA A 46 -19.08 -3.52 2.93
C ALA A 46 -17.55 -3.45 2.72
N ARG A 47 -16.99 -2.24 2.72
CA ARG A 47 -15.56 -2.00 2.63
C ARG A 47 -14.81 -2.49 3.85
N VAL A 48 -15.34 -2.29 5.06
CA VAL A 48 -14.74 -2.86 6.28
C VAL A 48 -14.70 -4.39 6.20
N ARG A 49 -15.78 -5.06 5.77
CA ARG A 49 -15.80 -6.52 5.57
C ARG A 49 -14.75 -6.96 4.55
N LYS A 50 -14.63 -6.24 3.42
CA LYS A 50 -13.59 -6.50 2.41
C LYS A 50 -12.19 -6.39 3.01
N LEU A 51 -11.90 -5.33 3.76
CA LEU A 51 -10.58 -5.14 4.40
C LEU A 51 -10.27 -6.25 5.40
N ARG A 52 -11.25 -6.66 6.21
CA ARG A 52 -11.06 -7.81 7.12
C ARG A 52 -10.74 -9.09 6.37
N ALA A 53 -11.44 -9.35 5.26
CA ALA A 53 -11.15 -10.50 4.41
C ALA A 53 -9.75 -10.44 3.79
N MET A 54 -9.31 -9.25 3.35
CA MET A 54 -7.96 -9.04 2.83
C MET A 54 -6.89 -9.28 3.91
N VAL A 55 -7.06 -8.74 5.11
CA VAL A 55 -6.12 -8.96 6.23
C VAL A 55 -6.05 -10.44 6.63
N ALA A 56 -7.19 -11.14 6.63
CA ALA A 56 -7.24 -12.56 6.96
C ALA A 56 -6.65 -13.47 5.86
N ASN A 57 -6.60 -13.00 4.61
CA ASN A 57 -6.15 -13.78 3.46
C ASN A 57 -5.12 -12.96 2.63
N PRO A 58 -3.91 -12.73 3.16
CA PRO A 58 -2.87 -12.04 2.40
C PRO A 58 -2.39 -12.90 1.23
N PRO A 59 -2.12 -12.30 0.05
CA PRO A 59 -1.54 -13.01 -1.08
C PRO A 59 -0.10 -13.43 -0.78
N SER A 60 0.39 -14.41 -1.53
CA SER A 60 1.81 -14.76 -1.50
C SER A 60 2.64 -13.61 -2.07
N ASP A 61 3.55 -13.04 -1.27
CA ASP A 61 4.52 -12.04 -1.71
C ASP A 61 5.91 -12.69 -1.85
N PRO A 62 6.35 -13.00 -3.09
CA PRO A 62 7.58 -13.74 -3.34
C PRO A 62 8.85 -12.97 -2.94
N THR A 63 8.78 -11.65 -2.82
CA THR A 63 9.93 -10.80 -2.45
C THR A 63 9.92 -10.41 -0.97
N LEU A 64 8.90 -10.79 -0.22
CA LEU A 64 8.80 -10.49 1.21
C LEU A 64 9.97 -11.09 2.01
N ALA A 65 10.39 -12.32 1.68
CA ALA A 65 11.55 -12.97 2.31
C ALA A 65 12.87 -12.22 2.07
N GLN A 66 12.93 -11.35 1.07
CA GLN A 66 14.10 -10.52 0.74
C GLN A 66 14.05 -9.15 1.45
N GLY A 67 13.07 -8.92 2.34
CA GLY A 67 12.86 -7.64 3.01
C GLY A 67 12.31 -6.55 2.09
N HIS A 68 11.79 -6.93 0.92
CA HIS A 68 11.29 -6.00 -0.09
C HIS A 68 9.82 -6.30 -0.41
N PRO A 69 8.85 -5.75 0.35
CA PRO A 69 7.43 -5.97 0.06
C PRO A 69 7.09 -5.48 -1.35
N SER A 70 6.53 -6.36 -2.18
CA SER A 70 6.13 -6.02 -3.56
C SER A 70 4.67 -5.60 -3.65
N ILE A 71 3.87 -5.92 -2.64
CA ILE A 71 2.45 -5.62 -2.58
C ILE A 71 2.16 -4.77 -1.34
N ALA A 72 1.56 -3.59 -1.53
CA ALA A 72 1.08 -2.73 -0.45
C ALA A 72 -0.25 -3.27 0.14
N TRP A 73 -0.24 -4.52 0.58
CA TRP A 73 -1.42 -5.22 1.09
C TRP A 73 -1.78 -4.73 2.51
N PRO A 74 -3.08 -4.65 2.87
CA PRO A 74 -3.48 -4.33 4.24
C PRO A 74 -2.92 -5.34 5.25
N ILE A 75 -2.29 -4.84 6.32
CA ILE A 75 -1.76 -5.67 7.42
C ILE A 75 -2.75 -5.72 8.58
N ASP A 76 -3.36 -4.58 8.92
CA ASP A 76 -4.33 -4.47 10.01
C ASP A 76 -5.25 -3.27 9.77
N LEU A 77 -6.49 -3.36 10.23
CA LEU A 77 -7.43 -2.25 10.21
C LEU A 77 -7.05 -1.25 11.30
N ILE A 78 -7.29 0.03 11.02
CA ILE A 78 -7.15 1.12 11.99
C ILE A 78 -8.54 1.57 12.41
N ALA A 79 -8.72 1.76 13.71
CA ALA A 79 -9.96 2.22 14.32
C ALA A 79 -9.77 3.54 15.08
N GLU A 80 -10.83 4.35 15.02
CA GLU A 80 -11.04 5.54 15.83
C GLU A 80 -12.37 5.40 16.54
N ASN A 81 -12.40 5.59 17.87
CA ASN A 81 -13.62 5.46 18.68
C ASN A 81 -14.39 4.14 18.43
N GLY A 82 -13.65 3.04 18.25
CA GLY A 82 -14.22 1.70 18.02
C GLY A 82 -14.72 1.45 16.59
N LYS A 83 -14.63 2.44 15.68
CA LYS A 83 -15.03 2.28 14.28
C LYS A 83 -13.80 2.21 13.38
N ALA A 84 -13.80 1.26 12.43
CA ALA A 84 -12.75 1.18 11.43
C ALA A 84 -12.79 2.43 10.53
N VAL A 85 -11.64 3.06 10.34
CA VAL A 85 -11.48 4.29 9.52
C VAL A 85 -10.46 4.10 8.40
N GLY A 86 -9.73 2.99 8.39
CA GLY A 86 -8.60 2.78 7.50
C GLY A 86 -7.85 1.49 7.78
N PHE A 87 -6.62 1.42 7.29
CA PHE A 87 -5.72 0.30 7.51
C PHE A 87 -4.26 0.73 7.43
N VAL A 88 -3.38 -0.05 8.06
CA VAL A 88 -1.93 0.04 7.88
C VAL A 88 -1.49 -0.92 6.77
N MET A 89 -0.49 -0.52 5.99
CA MET A 89 0.11 -1.33 4.92
C MET A 89 1.62 -1.08 4.84
N PRO A 90 2.40 -1.98 4.21
CA PRO A 90 3.81 -1.75 3.97
C PRO A 90 4.05 -0.45 3.20
N ARG A 91 5.12 0.26 3.57
CA ARG A 91 5.59 1.40 2.82
C ARG A 91 6.46 0.89 1.65
N ILE A 92 6.05 1.20 0.43
CA ILE A 92 6.85 0.95 -0.77
C ILE A 92 7.52 2.26 -1.15
N ASP A 93 8.84 2.33 -0.95
CA ASP A 93 9.65 3.49 -1.33
C ASP A 93 10.21 3.34 -2.75
N ARG A 94 10.50 4.47 -3.40
CA ARG A 94 11.17 4.55 -4.71
C ARG A 94 10.46 3.79 -5.84
N ALA A 95 9.15 3.60 -5.73
CA ALA A 95 8.34 3.01 -6.79
C ALA A 95 8.27 3.95 -8.02
N VAL A 96 8.35 3.36 -9.22
CA VAL A 96 8.06 4.05 -10.48
C VAL A 96 6.66 3.65 -10.93
N SER A 97 5.86 4.64 -11.34
CA SER A 97 4.48 4.36 -11.77
C SER A 97 4.45 3.49 -13.03
N MET A 98 3.45 2.62 -13.13
CA MET A 98 3.30 1.74 -14.30
C MET A 98 3.11 2.53 -15.60
N ASN A 99 2.46 3.70 -15.54
CA ASN A 99 2.35 4.62 -16.67
C ASN A 99 3.73 5.11 -17.14
N ALA A 100 4.60 5.48 -16.19
CA ALA A 100 5.96 5.88 -16.52
C ALA A 100 6.77 4.73 -17.13
N ILE A 101 6.49 3.48 -16.76
CA ILE A 101 7.14 2.31 -17.37
C ILE A 101 6.57 1.97 -18.75
N TYR A 102 5.25 1.97 -18.95
CA TYR A 102 4.63 1.57 -20.22
C TYR A 102 4.94 2.57 -21.35
N ASN A 103 4.88 3.87 -21.08
CA ASN A 103 5.12 4.90 -22.08
C ASN A 103 6.63 5.05 -22.40
N PRO A 104 7.09 4.84 -23.64
CA PRO A 104 8.52 4.90 -23.97
C PRO A 104 9.20 6.23 -23.63
N ARG A 105 8.52 7.36 -23.85
CA ARG A 105 9.07 8.70 -23.57
C ARG A 105 9.20 8.94 -22.07
N LEU A 106 8.19 8.56 -21.29
CA LEU A 106 8.25 8.67 -19.82
C LEU A 106 9.27 7.70 -19.24
N ARG A 107 9.38 6.48 -19.78
CA ARG A 107 10.34 5.47 -19.33
C ARG A 107 11.77 5.95 -19.48
N GLN A 108 12.11 6.56 -20.62
CA GLN A 108 13.45 7.13 -20.82
C GLN A 108 13.80 8.20 -19.79
N ARG A 109 12.81 8.96 -19.30
CA ARG A 109 13.00 10.02 -18.29
C ARG A 109 13.03 9.50 -16.86
N HIS A 110 12.13 8.60 -16.50
CA HIS A 110 11.88 8.18 -15.11
C HIS A 110 12.54 6.84 -14.74
N ALA A 111 12.92 6.04 -15.72
CA ALA A 111 13.60 4.77 -15.56
C ALA A 111 14.65 4.56 -16.68
N PRO A 112 15.68 5.43 -16.76
CA PRO A 112 16.74 5.27 -17.77
C PRO A 112 17.43 3.91 -17.59
N GLY A 113 17.63 3.18 -18.69
CA GLY A 113 18.19 1.82 -18.65
C GLY A 113 17.16 0.70 -18.49
N PHE A 114 15.87 1.03 -18.30
CA PHE A 114 14.78 0.05 -18.29
C PHE A 114 14.53 -0.53 -19.69
N ASN A 115 15.31 -1.56 -20.03
CA ASN A 115 15.32 -2.25 -21.31
C ASN A 115 14.20 -3.31 -21.45
N TRP A 116 14.22 -4.06 -22.56
CA TRP A 116 13.22 -5.08 -22.87
C TRP A 116 13.12 -6.19 -21.82
N TYR A 117 14.24 -6.54 -21.18
CA TYR A 117 14.27 -7.56 -20.13
C TYR A 117 13.44 -7.11 -18.93
N TYR A 118 13.65 -5.87 -18.48
CA TYR A 118 12.86 -5.31 -17.37
C TYR A 118 11.38 -5.12 -17.72
N LEU A 119 11.04 -4.89 -19.00
CA LEU A 119 9.65 -4.86 -19.44
C LEU A 119 8.98 -6.23 -19.31
N HIS A 120 9.69 -7.32 -19.64
CA HIS A 120 9.19 -8.67 -19.44
C HIS A 120 9.03 -8.99 -17.95
N VAL A 121 9.98 -8.61 -17.11
CA VAL A 121 9.87 -8.78 -15.64
C VAL A 121 8.68 -7.99 -15.09
N ALA A 122 8.46 -6.76 -15.53
CA ALA A 122 7.29 -5.97 -15.12
C ALA A 122 5.98 -6.65 -15.54
N ALA A 123 5.90 -7.20 -16.75
CA ALA A 123 4.75 -7.96 -17.21
C ALA A 123 4.52 -9.22 -16.34
N LEU A 124 5.59 -9.96 -16.04
CA LEU A 124 5.54 -11.14 -15.17
C LEU A 124 5.03 -10.79 -13.77
N ASN A 125 5.54 -9.71 -13.17
CA ASN A 125 5.10 -9.25 -11.85
C ASN A 125 3.61 -8.91 -11.84
N VAL A 126 3.10 -8.27 -12.90
CA VAL A 126 1.66 -7.99 -13.04
C VAL A 126 0.86 -9.29 -13.18
N SER A 127 1.32 -10.24 -13.99
CA SER A 127 0.66 -11.55 -14.14
C SER A 127 0.58 -12.31 -12.82
N TRP A 128 1.65 -12.29 -12.01
CA TRP A 128 1.65 -12.89 -10.68
C TRP A 128 0.63 -12.27 -9.74
N ILE A 129 0.49 -10.93 -9.76
CA ILE A 129 -0.50 -10.24 -8.92
C ILE A 129 -1.94 -10.61 -9.31
N VAL A 130 -2.20 -10.88 -10.60
CA VAL A 130 -3.54 -11.27 -11.07
C VAL A 130 -3.89 -12.73 -10.77
N GLN A 131 -2.87 -13.60 -10.69
CA GLN A 131 -3.05 -15.02 -10.41
C GLN A 131 -3.22 -15.33 -8.91
N ALA A 132 -2.63 -14.49 -8.05
CA ALA A 132 -2.61 -14.64 -6.59
C ALA A 132 -3.97 -14.38 -5.93
#